data_AF-A0A7X7NVM6-F1
#
_entry.id   AF-A0A7X7NVM6-F1
#
_cell.length_a   1.000
_cell.length_b   1.000
_cell.length_c   1.000
_cell.angle_alpha   90.00
_cell.angle_beta   90.00
_cell.angle_gamma   90.00
#
_symmetry.space_group_name_H-M   'P 1'
#
loop_
_entity.id
_entity.type
_entity.pdbx_description
1 polymer ?
#
loop_
_entity_poly.entity_id
_entity_poly.type
_entity_poly.pdbx_seq_one_letter_code
_entity_poly.pdbx_strand_id
1 'polypeptide(L)'
;MKDQIILGLSGGVDSLVAAVSLKMEYNDALHCVFIDTGLMRKNEVEEIKHLAAEHHLNLTVIDAKERFLSNLKGITDPEEKRKIIGREFINVFKEAAK
;
A
#
# COMPACT_ATOMS: atom_id res chain seq x y z
N MET A 1 3.16 -19.90 17.08
CA MET A 1 2.54 -18.76 16.37
C MET A 1 2.28 -19.22 14.94
N LYS A 2 1.13 -18.91 14.36
CA LYS A 2 0.97 -19.05 12.91
C LYS A 2 1.71 -17.90 12.26
N ASP A 3 2.56 -18.18 11.28
CA ASP A 3 3.22 -17.13 10.49
C ASP A 3 2.16 -16.26 9.82
N GLN A 4 2.39 -14.95 9.80
CA GLN A 4 1.53 -13.96 9.15
C GLN A 4 2.20 -13.49 7.86
N ILE A 5 1.43 -13.39 6.78
CA ILE A 5 1.88 -12.91 5.48
C ILE A 5 1.41 -11.48 5.34
N ILE A 6 2.35 -10.56 5.16
CA ILE A 6 2.05 -9.18 4.82
C ILE A 6 2.28 -8.95 3.33
N LEU A 7 1.33 -8.28 2.68
CA LEU A 7 1.42 -7.93 1.26
C LEU A 7 1.14 -6.44 1.06
N GLY A 8 2.04 -5.76 0.35
CA GLY A 8 1.80 -4.41 -0.13
C GLY A 8 0.89 -4.44 -1.35
N LEU A 9 -0.34 -3.94 -1.20
CA LEU A 9 -1.27 -3.75 -2.31
C LEU A 9 -1.03 -2.36 -2.89
N SER A 10 -0.78 -2.25 -4.20
CA SER A 10 -0.56 -0.97 -4.87
C SER A 10 -1.74 -0.53 -5.74
N GLY A 11 -2.67 -1.45 -6.02
CA GLY A 11 -3.73 -1.25 -7.00
C GLY A 11 -3.36 -1.63 -8.42
N GLY A 12 -2.09 -1.98 -8.67
CA GLY A 12 -1.67 -2.59 -9.92
C GLY A 12 -2.16 -4.04 -10.02
N VAL A 13 -2.40 -4.49 -11.26
CA VAL A 13 -2.86 -5.85 -11.57
C VAL A 13 -1.96 -6.92 -10.94
N ASP A 14 -0.64 -6.71 -10.93
CA ASP A 14 0.33 -7.66 -10.36
C ASP A 14 0.09 -7.89 -8.86
N SER A 15 -0.04 -6.81 -8.09
CA SER A 15 -0.26 -6.89 -6.64
C SER A 15 -1.62 -7.49 -6.30
N LEU A 16 -2.64 -7.26 -7.14
CA LEU A 16 -3.98 -7.81 -6.94
C LEU A 16 -4.00 -9.32 -7.23
N VAL A 17 -3.42 -9.76 -8.35
CA VAL A 17 -3.32 -11.19 -8.70
C VAL A 17 -2.54 -11.95 -7.62
N ALA A 18 -1.44 -11.37 -7.12
CA ALA A 18 -0.69 -11.94 -6.01
C ALA A 18 -1.54 -12.05 -4.73
N ALA A 19 -2.27 -10.99 -4.36
CA ALA A 19 -3.13 -10.98 -3.18
C ALA A 19 -4.25 -12.03 -3.25
N VAL A 20 -4.93 -12.13 -4.39
CA VAL A 20 -5.99 -13.13 -4.60
C VAL A 20 -5.41 -14.55 -4.58
N SER A 21 -4.25 -14.76 -5.18
CA SER A 21 -3.57 -16.07 -5.18
C SER A 21 -3.20 -16.52 -3.76
N LEU A 22 -2.62 -15.62 -2.97
CA LEU A 22 -2.27 -15.90 -1.57
C LEU A 22 -3.50 -16.06 -0.69
N LYS A 23 -4.60 -15.34 -0.97
CA LYS A 23 -5.85 -15.46 -0.22
C LYS A 23 -6.45 -16.86 -0.36
N MET A 24 -6.40 -17.46 -1.54
CA MET A 24 -6.92 -18.81 -1.79
C MET A 24 -6.20 -19.88 -0.94
N GLU A 25 -4.90 -19.72 -0.72
CA GLU A 25 -4.09 -20.70 0.03
C GLU A 25 -4.02 -20.39 1.53
N TYR A 26 -3.86 -19.12 1.90
CA TYR A 26 -3.51 -18.71 3.26
C TYR A 26 -4.62 -17.97 4.02
N ASN A 27 -5.73 -17.65 3.35
CA ASN A 27 -6.96 -17.04 3.87
C ASN A 27 -6.76 -15.98 4.98
N ASP A 28 -6.81 -16.39 6.25
CA ASP A 28 -6.78 -15.52 7.44
C ASP A 28 -5.36 -15.08 7.84
N ALA A 29 -4.32 -15.74 7.31
CA ALA A 29 -2.93 -15.38 7.56
C ALA A 29 -2.44 -14.24 6.64
N LEU A 30 -3.22 -13.86 5.62
CA LEU A 30 -2.87 -12.78 4.70
C LEU A 30 -3.40 -11.42 5.21
N HIS A 31 -2.51 -10.46 5.35
CA HIS A 31 -2.82 -9.07 5.61
C HIS A 31 -2.31 -8.18 4.47
N CYS A 32 -3.23 -7.52 3.77
CA CYS A 32 -2.92 -6.57 2.71
C CYS A 32 -2.83 -5.17 3.30
N VAL A 33 -1.80 -4.42 2.90
CA VAL A 33 -1.61 -3.02 3.29
C VAL A 33 -1.51 -2.17 2.05
N PHE A 34 -2.32 -1.12 1.98
CA PHE A 34 -2.25 -0.08 0.95
C PHE A 34 -1.89 1.25 1.61
N ILE A 35 -0.90 1.96 1.06
CA ILE A 35 -0.44 3.25 1.59
C ILE A 35 -0.89 4.34 0.64
N ASP A 36 -1.82 5.18 1.09
CA ASP A 36 -2.21 6.39 0.39
C ASP A 36 -1.14 7.46 0.61
N THR A 37 -0.28 7.61 -0.40
CA THR A 37 0.81 8.59 -0.41
C THR A 37 0.34 10.02 -0.71
N GLY A 38 -0.93 10.23 -1.07
CA GLY A 38 -1.41 11.52 -1.58
C GLY A 38 -0.98 11.85 -3.00
N LEU A 39 -0.27 10.93 -3.67
CA LEU A 39 0.15 11.04 -5.08
C LEU A 39 -0.70 10.14 -6.00
N MET A 40 -1.84 9.68 -5.50
CA MET A 40 -2.74 8.76 -6.19
C MET A 40 -3.58 9.51 -7.25
N ARG A 41 -4.12 8.75 -8.21
CA ARG A 41 -5.14 9.26 -9.13
C ARG A 41 -6.44 9.56 -8.39
N LYS A 42 -7.27 10.40 -8.99
CA LYS A 42 -8.60 10.73 -8.45
C LYS A 42 -9.39 9.44 -8.19
N ASN A 43 -9.92 9.31 -6.97
CA ASN A 43 -10.73 8.18 -6.48
C ASN A 43 -10.03 6.82 -6.36
N GLU A 44 -8.73 6.72 -6.68
CA GLU A 44 -8.02 5.43 -6.71
C GLU A 44 -8.07 4.69 -5.38
N VAL A 45 -8.02 5.41 -4.25
CA VAL A 45 -8.13 4.82 -2.90
C VAL A 45 -9.46 4.09 -2.71
N GLU A 46 -10.56 4.67 -3.19
CA GLU A 46 -11.89 4.06 -3.08
C GLU A 46 -12.03 2.86 -4.03
N GLU A 47 -11.46 2.95 -5.22
CA GLU A 47 -11.38 1.82 -6.16
C GLU A 47 -10.61 0.63 -5.54
N ILE A 48 -9.50 0.89 -4.82
CA ILE A 48 -8.74 -0.16 -4.13
C ILE A 48 -9.54 -0.80 -2.99
N LYS A 49 -10.25 0.01 -2.20
CA LYS A 49 -11.13 -0.52 -1.15
C LYS A 49 -12.23 -1.39 -1.74
N HIS A 50 -12.83 -0.97 -2.86
CA HIS A 50 -13.86 -1.74 -3.55
C HIS A 50 -13.31 -3.09 -4.06
N LEU A 51 -12.17 -3.08 -4.75
CA LEU A 51 -11.52 -4.30 -5.24
C LEU A 51 -11.15 -5.26 -4.11
N ALA A 52 -10.63 -4.74 -3.00
CA ALA A 52 -10.32 -5.57 -1.84
C ALA A 52 -11.57 -6.18 -1.21
N ALA A 53 -12.68 -5.44 -1.14
CA ALA A 53 -13.96 -5.95 -0.64
C ALA A 53 -14.54 -7.03 -1.56
N GLU A 54 -14.52 -6.81 -2.88
CA GLU A 54 -14.98 -7.78 -3.89
C GLU A 54 -14.26 -9.14 -3.77
N HIS A 55 -12.95 -9.10 -3.49
CA HIS A 55 -12.12 -10.28 -3.31
C HIS A 55 -11.94 -10.74 -1.86
N HIS A 56 -12.68 -10.16 -0.91
CA HIS A 56 -12.63 -10.51 0.52
C HIS A 56 -11.21 -10.48 1.12
N LEU A 57 -10.39 -9.51 0.67
CA LEU A 57 -9.03 -9.29 1.15
C LEU A 57 -9.06 -8.52 2.48
N ASN A 58 -8.26 -8.96 3.45
CA ASN A 58 -8.05 -8.23 4.70
C ASN A 58 -7.14 -7.02 4.41
N LEU A 59 -7.74 -5.86 4.09
CA LEU A 59 -7.04 -4.66 3.69
C LEU A 59 -7.01 -3.60 4.80
N THR A 60 -5.81 -3.13 5.12
CA THR A 60 -5.61 -1.86 5.84
C THR A 60 -5.17 -0.77 4.88
N VAL A 61 -5.89 0.36 4.90
CA VAL A 61 -5.50 1.58 4.18
C VAL A 61 -4.85 2.54 5.16
N ILE A 62 -3.60 2.91 4.89
CA ILE A 62 -2.85 3.89 5.68
C ILE A 62 -2.90 5.23 4.97
N ASP A 63 -3.49 6.25 5.60
CA ASP A 63 -3.40 7.63 5.11
C ASP A 63 -2.05 8.23 5.53
N ALA A 64 -1.18 8.47 4.54
CA ALA A 64 0.12 9.10 4.73
C ALA A 64 0.28 10.38 3.89
N LYS A 65 -0.81 10.94 3.36
CA LYS A 65 -0.76 12.05 2.39
C LYS A 65 0.10 13.21 2.85
N GLU A 66 -0.15 13.70 4.07
CA GLU A 66 0.55 14.86 4.62
C GLU A 66 2.05 14.62 4.76
N ARG A 67 2.45 13.40 5.14
CA ARG A 67 3.84 13.00 5.35
C ARG A 67 4.62 13.03 4.03
N PHE A 68 4.06 12.45 2.97
CA PHE A 68 4.69 12.45 1.64
C PHE A 68 4.72 13.86 1.05
N LEU A 69 3.61 14.60 1.09
CA LEU A 69 3.54 15.95 0.52
C LEU A 69 4.49 16.92 1.23
N SER A 70 4.60 16.84 2.56
CA SER A 70 5.52 17.66 3.35
C SER A 70 6.99 17.37 3.00
N ASN A 71 7.34 16.09 2.83
CA ASN A 71 8.71 15.67 2.49
C ASN A 71 9.11 16.01 1.06
N LEU A 72 8.14 16.25 0.16
CA LEU A 72 8.38 16.63 -1.23
C LEU A 72 8.38 18.14 -1.45
N LYS A 73 8.10 18.94 -0.41
CA LYS A 73 7.99 20.40 -0.52
C LYS A 73 9.30 21.01 -1.01
N GLY A 74 9.23 21.71 -2.15
CA GLY A 74 10.37 22.41 -2.74
C GLY A 74 11.36 21.52 -3.49
N ILE A 75 11.14 20.19 -3.51
CA ILE A 75 12.00 19.27 -4.26
C ILE A 75 11.63 19.32 -5.73
N THR A 76 12.61 19.60 -6.59
CA THR A 76 12.43 19.66 -8.05
C THR A 76 13.08 18.49 -8.76
N ASP A 77 14.25 18.05 -8.29
CA ASP A 77 15.01 16.94 -8.88
C ASP A 77 14.20 15.62 -8.87
N PRO A 78 14.05 14.95 -10.02
CA PRO A 78 13.22 13.75 -10.13
C PRO A 78 13.80 12.55 -9.38
N GLU A 79 15.12 12.42 -9.29
CA GLU A 79 15.77 11.30 -8.62
C GLU A 79 15.69 11.46 -7.11
N GLU A 80 15.85 12.68 -6.61
CA GLU A 80 15.64 13.02 -5.20
C GLU A 80 14.20 12.74 -4.77
N LYS A 81 13.20 13.10 -5.59
CA LYS A 81 11.79 12.73 -5.34
C LYS A 81 11.62 11.22 -5.19
N ARG A 82 12.20 10.42 -6.10
CA ARG A 82 12.11 8.95 -6.07
C ARG A 82 12.72 8.39 -4.77
N LYS A 83 13.90 8.89 -4.38
CA LYS A 83 14.57 8.48 -3.14
C LYS A 83 13.76 8.83 -1.89
N ILE A 84 13.16 10.02 -1.85
CA ILE A 84 12.30 10.46 -0.74
C ILE A 84 11.05 9.58 -0.66
N ILE A 85 10.33 9.40 -1.76
CA ILE A 85 9.12 8.57 -1.82
C ILE A 85 9.43 7.14 -1.40
N GLY A 86 10.48 6.53 -1.94
CA GLY A 86 10.88 5.16 -1.61
C GLY A 86 11.24 4.99 -0.13
N ARG A 87 12.04 5.92 0.42
CA ARG A 87 12.38 5.91 1.85
C ARG A 87 11.13 6.04 2.72
N GLU A 88 10.24 6.96 2.38
CA GLU A 88 9.04 7.21 3.18
C GLU A 88 8.05 6.05 3.12
N PHE A 89 7.90 5.44 1.96
CA PHE A 89 7.09 4.24 1.78
C PHE A 89 7.58 3.10 2.68
N ILE A 90 8.90 2.86 2.72
CA ILE A 90 9.47 1.82 3.59
C ILE A 90 9.20 2.13 5.07
N ASN A 91 9.30 3.40 5.49
CA ASN A 91 9.05 3.79 6.88
C ASN A 91 7.59 3.53 7.26
N VAL A 92 6.65 4.02 6.47
CA VAL A 92 5.21 3.84 6.71
C VAL A 92 4.83 2.36 6.66
N PHE A 93 5.37 1.60 5.70
CA PHE A 93 5.10 0.17 5.59
C PHE A 93 5.61 -0.60 6.82
N LYS A 94 6.81 -0.29 7.32
CA LYS A 94 7.34 -0.89 8.56
C LYS A 94 6.52 -0.54 9.80
N GLU A 95 5.92 0.64 9.85
CA GLU A 95 5.02 1.03 10.94
C GLU A 95 3.71 0.23 10.88
N ALA A 96 3.17 0.00 9.67
CA ALA A 96 1.96 -0.79 9.45
C ALA A 96 2.17 -2.32 9.59
N ALA A 97 3.41 -2.79 9.46
CA ALA A 97 3.78 -4.21 9.52
C ALA A 97 4.15 -4.72 10.92
N LYS A 98 4.07 -3.86 11.94
CA LYS A 98 4.30 -4.21 13.35
C LYS A 98 3.01 -4.70 14.00
#